data_AF-A0A645CUP8-F1
#
_entry.id   AF-A0A645CUP8-F1
#
_cell.length_a   1.000
_cell.length_b   1.000
_cell.length_c   1.000
_cell.angle_alpha   90.00
_cell.angle_beta   90.00
_cell.angle_gamma   90.00
#
_symmetry.space_group_name_H-M   'P 1'
#
loop_
_entity.id
_entity.type
_entity.pdbx_description
1 polymer ?
#
loop_
_entity_poly.entity_id
_entity_poly.type
_entity_poly.pdbx_seq_one_letter_code
_entity_poly.pdbx_strand_id
1 'polypeptide(L)'
;MLINGPTNDGNGALDFSSYDITGGLLIAAGSSGMAEVPDGTDEQTVISVTFSSSQSAGTLVSIVGTGGLAFMPLKELASLIVSYSHFKIGEAYAVTSGGTVIGAGGDGLYLSAAENGTQLYTFTMSAASFVGAQSSGRGSRN
;
A
#
# COMPACT_ATOMS: atom_id res chain seq x y z
N MET A 1 -3.33 11.33 0.23
CA MET A 1 -4.73 10.95 -0.13
C MET A 1 -4.93 9.47 0.19
N LEU A 2 -6.00 9.09 0.90
CA LEU A 2 -6.39 7.68 1.09
C LEU A 2 -7.74 7.38 0.48
N ILE A 3 -7.73 6.46 -0.49
CA ILE A 3 -8.82 6.11 -1.39
C ILE A 3 -9.30 4.72 -0.94
N ASN A 4 -10.53 4.55 -0.43
CA ASN A 4 -10.96 3.23 0.08
C ASN A 4 -12.45 2.78 0.10
N GLY A 5 -13.00 2.01 -0.82
CA GLY A 5 -14.44 2.08 -1.15
C GLY A 5 -15.23 0.83 -1.07
N PRO A 6 -16.44 0.85 -1.65
CA PRO A 6 -17.53 0.15 -1.06
C PRO A 6 -17.24 -1.34 -1.10
N THR A 7 -17.53 -1.96 0.03
CA THR A 7 -17.48 -3.39 0.31
C THR A 7 -18.53 -4.19 -0.46
N ASN A 8 -19.05 -3.66 -1.56
CA ASN A 8 -20.04 -4.28 -2.42
C ASN A 8 -19.45 -4.33 -3.83
N ASP A 9 -19.49 -5.48 -4.50
CA ASP A 9 -18.87 -5.79 -5.82
C ASP A 9 -19.36 -4.91 -7.01
N GLY A 10 -19.99 -3.76 -6.73
CA GLY A 10 -20.57 -2.86 -7.72
C GLY A 10 -20.03 -1.44 -7.75
N ASN A 11 -19.14 -0.99 -6.85
CA ASN A 11 -18.56 0.36 -6.94
C ASN A 11 -17.15 0.41 -6.33
N GLY A 12 -16.28 1.27 -6.87
CA GLY A 12 -14.83 1.25 -6.67
C GLY A 12 -14.32 1.90 -5.38
N ALA A 13 -13.10 1.52 -5.02
CA ALA A 13 -12.54 1.64 -3.70
C ALA A 13 -12.25 3.11 -3.18
N LEU A 14 -13.24 3.98 -2.83
CA LEU A 14 -13.19 5.23 -2.00
C LEU A 14 -14.08 5.36 -0.70
N ASP A 15 -13.51 5.48 0.55
CA ASP A 15 -14.19 5.63 1.89
C ASP A 15 -13.20 5.53 3.12
N PHE A 16 -12.21 6.44 3.23
CA PHE A 16 -11.67 6.90 4.52
C PHE A 16 -11.05 8.30 4.35
N SER A 17 -11.33 9.23 5.29
CA SER A 17 -11.13 10.67 5.12
C SER A 17 -9.89 11.24 5.82
N SER A 18 -8.88 11.68 5.05
CA SER A 18 -8.12 12.93 5.29
C SER A 18 -7.16 13.23 4.13
N TYR A 19 -6.93 14.52 3.87
CA TYR A 19 -6.33 15.06 2.64
C TYR A 19 -5.28 16.11 3.03
N ASP A 20 -4.01 15.71 3.11
CA ASP A 20 -2.88 16.66 3.14
C ASP A 20 -2.06 16.48 1.86
N ILE A 21 -2.45 17.24 0.83
CA ILE A 21 -1.60 17.45 -0.35
C ILE A 21 -0.72 18.65 -0.06
N THR A 22 0.39 18.38 0.61
CA THR A 22 1.58 19.25 0.58
C THR A 22 2.74 18.40 0.08
N GLY A 23 2.72 18.05 -1.21
CA GLY A 23 3.75 17.18 -1.84
C GLY A 23 3.82 15.76 -1.27
N GLY A 24 2.69 15.27 -0.72
CA GLY A 24 2.64 14.28 0.36
C GLY A 24 2.01 12.91 0.03
N LEU A 25 2.33 11.96 0.89
CA LEU A 25 1.96 10.55 0.91
C LEU A 25 0.49 10.23 0.53
N LEU A 26 0.32 9.18 -0.29
CA LEU A 26 -0.94 8.52 -0.64
C LEU A 26 -0.96 7.11 -0.04
N ILE A 27 -2.09 6.65 0.49
CA ILE A 27 -2.31 5.25 0.88
C ILE A 27 -3.74 4.91 0.48
N ALA A 28 -4.11 3.95 -0.36
CA ALA A 28 -5.50 3.57 -0.68
C ALA A 28 -5.73 2.14 -0.20
N ALA A 29 -6.82 1.74 0.48
CA ALA A 29 -6.83 0.44 1.17
C ALA A 29 -8.15 -0.37 1.10
N GLY A 30 -8.60 -0.83 -0.07
CA GLY A 30 -9.97 -1.36 -0.23
C GLY A 30 -10.11 -2.80 -0.70
N SER A 31 -11.27 -3.09 -1.32
CA SER A 31 -11.49 -4.34 -2.05
C SER A 31 -10.60 -4.41 -3.30
N SER A 32 -10.29 -5.60 -3.80
CA SER A 32 -9.46 -5.79 -5.00
C SER A 32 -10.19 -5.42 -6.31
N GLY A 33 -11.46 -4.99 -6.23
CA GLY A 33 -12.39 -4.95 -7.36
C GLY A 33 -12.17 -3.82 -8.38
N MET A 34 -11.73 -2.61 -7.99
CA MET A 34 -11.59 -1.48 -8.93
C MET A 34 -10.64 -0.39 -8.37
N ALA A 35 -9.42 -0.76 -7.99
CA ALA A 35 -8.44 0.22 -7.54
C ALA A 35 -7.73 0.83 -8.76
N GLU A 36 -8.06 2.08 -9.11
CA GLU A 36 -7.34 2.83 -10.14
C GLU A 36 -6.03 3.32 -9.55
N VAL A 37 -4.91 2.83 -10.10
CA VAL A 37 -3.56 3.13 -9.63
C VAL A 37 -3.06 4.37 -10.39
N PRO A 38 -2.68 5.46 -9.69
CA PRO A 38 -2.07 6.62 -10.34
C PRO A 38 -0.80 6.24 -11.09
N ASP A 39 -0.48 6.96 -12.16
CA ASP A 39 0.82 6.83 -12.80
C ASP A 39 1.91 7.28 -11.82
N GLY A 40 2.90 6.41 -11.59
CA GLY A 40 4.06 6.72 -10.76
C GLY A 40 5.17 7.41 -11.55
N THR A 41 5.99 8.19 -10.85
CA THR A 41 7.15 8.92 -11.40
C THR A 41 8.39 8.65 -10.56
N ASP A 42 9.56 9.11 -11.01
CA ASP A 42 10.81 8.94 -10.27
C ASP A 42 10.83 9.78 -8.98
N GLU A 43 10.12 10.91 -8.97
CA GLU A 43 9.97 11.78 -7.80
C GLU A 43 8.85 11.35 -6.84
N GLN A 44 7.92 10.54 -7.32
CA GLN A 44 6.74 10.09 -6.57
C GLN A 44 6.36 8.69 -7.03
N THR A 45 6.91 7.69 -6.36
CA THR A 45 6.65 6.27 -6.69
C THR A 45 5.26 5.85 -6.24
N VAL A 46 4.71 4.81 -6.88
CA VAL A 46 3.42 4.21 -6.55
C VAL A 46 3.57 2.70 -6.44
N ILE A 47 2.96 2.11 -5.43
CA ILE A 47 2.94 0.67 -5.20
C ILE A 47 1.48 0.26 -5.06
N SER A 48 1.04 -0.78 -5.76
CA SER A 48 -0.26 -1.40 -5.61
C SER A 48 -0.08 -2.84 -5.15
N VAL A 49 -0.56 -3.14 -3.96
CA VAL A 49 -0.52 -4.47 -3.34
C VAL A 49 -1.90 -5.11 -3.41
N THR A 50 -1.99 -6.34 -3.90
CA THR A 50 -3.19 -7.17 -3.87
C THR A 50 -2.91 -8.41 -3.02
N PHE A 51 -3.60 -8.55 -1.89
CA PHE A 51 -3.36 -9.66 -0.97
C PHE A 51 -4.05 -10.94 -1.45
N SER A 52 -3.37 -12.08 -1.32
CA SER A 52 -3.95 -13.41 -1.63
C SER A 52 -5.11 -13.79 -0.70
N SER A 53 -5.10 -13.23 0.50
CA SER A 53 -6.17 -13.31 1.49
C SER A 53 -6.31 -11.93 2.11
N SER A 54 -7.53 -11.51 2.40
CA SER A 54 -7.77 -10.22 3.04
C SER A 54 -7.03 -10.11 4.38
N GLN A 55 -6.61 -8.89 4.73
CA GLN A 55 -5.95 -8.57 5.98
C GLN A 55 -7.00 -8.00 6.94
N SER A 56 -7.11 -8.58 8.14
CA SER A 56 -8.09 -8.17 9.13
C SER A 56 -7.84 -6.75 9.64
N ALA A 57 -8.92 -6.05 10.01
CA ALA A 57 -8.83 -4.79 10.73
C ALA A 57 -7.89 -4.89 11.95
N GLY A 58 -7.07 -3.87 12.19
CA GLY A 58 -6.07 -3.84 13.25
C GLY A 58 -4.78 -4.60 12.95
N THR A 59 -4.66 -5.28 11.81
CA THR A 59 -3.44 -6.01 11.43
C THR A 59 -2.49 -5.07 10.70
N LEU A 60 -1.30 -4.82 11.25
CA LEU A 60 -0.30 -3.98 10.59
C LEU A 60 0.09 -4.56 9.24
N VAL A 61 0.07 -3.73 8.21
CA VAL A 61 0.63 -4.03 6.89
C VAL A 61 1.79 -3.06 6.67
N SER A 62 2.98 -3.57 6.41
CA SER A 62 4.18 -2.73 6.26
C SER A 62 4.86 -2.91 4.92
N ILE A 63 5.42 -1.82 4.41
CA ILE A 63 6.40 -1.80 3.35
C ILE A 63 7.76 -1.62 4.01
N VAL A 64 8.55 -2.69 4.03
CA VAL A 64 9.89 -2.75 4.63
C VAL A 64 10.93 -2.39 3.58
N GLY A 65 11.76 -1.39 3.88
CA GLY A 65 12.84 -0.89 3.01
C GLY A 65 13.23 0.55 3.38
N THR A 66 13.99 1.21 2.51
CA THR A 66 14.37 2.62 2.70
C THR A 66 13.13 3.51 2.69
N GLY A 67 12.92 4.31 3.76
CA GLY A 67 11.69 5.09 3.91
C GLY A 67 10.45 4.22 4.15
N GLY A 68 10.63 2.99 4.64
CA GLY A 68 9.53 2.07 4.92
C GLY A 68 8.47 2.66 5.87
N LEU A 69 7.24 2.16 5.72
CA LEU A 69 6.08 2.61 6.48
C LEU A 69 5.20 1.43 6.85
N ALA A 70 4.35 1.64 7.85
CA ALA A 70 3.34 0.69 8.27
C ALA A 70 1.96 1.34 8.33
N PHE A 71 0.95 0.58 7.97
CA PHE A 71 -0.45 1.00 8.00
C PHE A 71 -1.27 -0.02 8.76
N MET A 72 -1.99 0.44 9.78
CA MET A 72 -2.94 -0.35 10.55
C MET A 72 -4.35 -0.01 10.05
N PRO A 73 -4.99 -0.90 9.29
CA PRO A 73 -6.29 -0.64 8.71
C PRO A 73 -7.39 -0.70 9.77
N LEU A 74 -8.40 0.15 9.65
CA LEU A 74 -9.57 0.13 10.55
C LEU A 74 -10.65 -0.88 10.13
N LYS A 75 -10.58 -1.37 8.89
CA LYS A 75 -11.47 -2.37 8.30
C LYS A 75 -10.63 -3.45 7.62
N GLU A 76 -11.25 -4.59 7.31
CA GLU A 76 -10.62 -5.60 6.47
C GLU A 76 -10.28 -5.00 5.09
N LEU A 77 -9.09 -5.32 4.56
CA LEU A 77 -8.64 -4.87 3.24
C LEU A 77 -8.13 -6.03 2.39
N ALA A 78 -8.33 -5.93 1.07
CA ALA A 78 -7.82 -6.90 0.09
C ALA A 78 -6.83 -6.26 -0.90
N SER A 79 -6.76 -4.93 -0.96
CA SER A 79 -5.79 -4.16 -1.73
C SER A 79 -5.23 -2.98 -0.93
N LEU A 80 -3.99 -2.58 -1.24
CA LEU A 80 -3.32 -1.42 -0.67
C LEU A 80 -2.52 -0.70 -1.77
N ILE A 81 -2.88 0.52 -2.13
CA ILE A 81 -2.04 1.42 -2.95
C ILE A 81 -1.25 2.32 -2.01
N VAL A 82 0.00 2.61 -2.29
CA VAL A 82 0.81 3.60 -1.56
C VAL A 82 1.56 4.43 -2.57
N SER A 83 1.55 5.76 -2.43
CA SER A 83 2.43 6.64 -3.19
C SER A 83 3.26 7.49 -2.28
N TYR A 84 4.59 7.41 -2.42
CA TYR A 84 5.50 8.05 -1.48
C TYR A 84 6.83 8.42 -2.16
N SER A 85 7.22 9.69 -2.02
CA SER A 85 8.47 10.25 -2.57
C SER A 85 9.73 9.76 -1.87
N HIS A 86 9.61 9.13 -0.69
CA HIS A 86 10.78 8.65 0.06
C HIS A 86 11.23 7.25 -0.35
N PHE A 87 10.43 6.50 -1.11
CA PHE A 87 10.86 5.23 -1.68
C PHE A 87 11.90 5.45 -2.78
N LYS A 88 12.81 4.49 -2.92
CA LYS A 88 13.94 4.54 -3.85
C LYS A 88 13.80 3.48 -4.93
N ILE A 89 13.70 3.93 -6.18
CA ILE A 89 13.69 3.06 -7.36
C ILE A 89 14.98 2.23 -7.41
N GLY A 90 14.85 0.95 -7.80
CA GLY A 90 15.96 0.01 -7.91
C GLY A 90 16.35 -0.69 -6.61
N GLU A 91 15.82 -0.27 -5.46
CA GLU A 91 16.05 -0.95 -4.17
C GLU A 91 15.05 -2.08 -3.92
N ALA A 92 15.42 -3.00 -3.04
CA ALA A 92 14.60 -4.14 -2.63
C ALA A 92 13.68 -3.76 -1.46
N TYR A 93 12.42 -4.18 -1.57
CA TYR A 93 11.39 -3.96 -0.56
C TYR A 93 10.62 -5.24 -0.28
N ALA A 94 9.99 -5.30 0.89
CA ALA A 94 9.10 -6.38 1.27
C ALA A 94 7.76 -5.85 1.78
N VAL A 95 6.68 -6.59 1.51
CA VAL A 95 5.38 -6.39 2.16
C VAL A 95 5.26 -7.38 3.30
N THR A 96 5.00 -6.89 4.51
CA THR A 96 4.80 -7.73 5.70
C THR A 96 3.42 -7.52 6.31
N SER A 97 2.93 -8.53 7.03
CA SER A 97 1.69 -8.48 7.81
C SER A 97 1.94 -8.83 9.28
N GLY A 98 1.24 -8.14 10.17
CA GLY A 98 1.46 -8.18 11.62
C GLY A 98 2.73 -7.44 12.04
N GLY A 99 3.34 -7.91 13.13
CA GLY A 99 4.52 -7.29 13.72
C GLY A 99 4.18 -6.17 14.70
N THR A 100 5.21 -5.38 15.05
CA THR A 100 5.13 -4.30 16.02
C THR A 100 5.81 -3.05 15.48
N VAL A 101 5.19 -1.90 15.67
CA VAL A 101 5.78 -0.59 15.31
C VAL A 101 5.79 0.31 16.54
N ILE A 102 6.88 1.03 16.75
CA ILE A 102 7.06 1.95 17.87
C ILE A 102 6.92 3.38 17.34
N GLY A 103 6.00 4.15 17.92
CA GLY A 103 5.79 5.56 17.58
C GLY A 103 4.34 5.99 17.73
N ALA A 104 4.10 7.31 17.74
CA ALA A 104 2.75 7.84 17.65
C ALA A 104 2.31 7.83 16.19
N GLY A 105 1.57 6.79 15.79
CA GLY A 105 0.91 6.76 14.48
C GLY A 105 -0.33 7.63 14.51
N GLY A 106 -0.42 8.62 13.63
CA GLY A 106 -1.67 9.34 13.36
C GLY A 106 -2.56 8.48 12.48
N ASP A 107 -3.84 8.29 12.85
CA ASP A 107 -4.85 7.57 12.06
C ASP A 107 -4.44 6.16 11.58
N GLY A 108 -3.57 5.47 12.33
CA GLY A 108 -3.08 4.12 12.00
C GLY A 108 -1.91 4.08 11.03
N LEU A 109 -1.36 5.22 10.60
CA LEU A 109 -0.17 5.31 9.76
C LEU A 109 1.09 5.56 10.60
N TYR A 110 2.15 4.81 10.29
CA TYR A 110 3.47 4.95 10.87
C TYR A 110 4.49 5.14 9.74
N LEU A 111 5.31 6.19 9.81
CA LEU A 111 6.39 6.46 8.85
C LEU A 111 7.67 5.65 9.16
N SER A 112 7.46 4.44 9.68
CA SER A 112 8.45 3.41 9.94
C SER A 112 7.81 2.05 9.66
N ALA A 113 8.59 1.12 9.14
CA ALA A 113 8.12 -0.25 8.92
C ALA A 113 7.95 -0.99 10.26
N ALA A 114 6.98 -1.91 10.35
CA ALA A 114 6.86 -2.77 11.51
C ALA A 114 7.99 -3.80 11.57
N GLU A 115 8.44 -4.09 12.78
CA GLU A 115 9.38 -5.15 13.09
C GLU A 115 8.66 -6.48 13.32
N ASN A 116 9.34 -7.60 13.05
CA ASN A 116 8.84 -8.95 13.31
C ASN A 116 7.51 -9.29 12.59
N GLY A 117 7.19 -8.59 11.51
CA GLY A 117 6.06 -8.94 10.63
C GLY A 117 6.34 -10.20 9.81
N THR A 118 5.29 -10.91 9.43
CA THR A 118 5.39 -12.05 8.51
C THR A 118 5.51 -11.53 7.08
N GLN A 119 6.58 -11.91 6.37
CA GLN A 119 6.77 -11.53 4.98
C GLN A 119 5.73 -12.19 4.07
N LEU A 120 5.01 -11.38 3.31
CA LEU A 120 4.05 -11.83 2.29
C LEU A 120 4.68 -11.82 0.90
N TYR A 121 5.32 -10.71 0.54
CA TYR A 121 5.86 -10.47 -0.80
C TYR A 121 7.20 -9.73 -0.75
N THR A 122 8.00 -9.87 -1.80
CA THR A 122 9.24 -9.11 -2.04
C THR A 122 9.24 -8.58 -3.46
N PHE A 123 9.78 -7.39 -3.68
CA PHE A 123 9.85 -6.77 -4.99
C PHE A 123 10.98 -5.75 -5.07
N THR A 124 11.36 -5.37 -6.29
CA THR A 124 12.24 -4.23 -6.55
C THR A 124 11.38 -3.02 -6.91
N MET A 125 11.66 -1.88 -6.30
CA MET A 125 10.89 -0.66 -6.51
C MET A 125 11.08 -0.13 -7.93
N SER A 126 9.97 0.25 -8.56
CA SER A 126 9.92 0.99 -9.82
C SER A 126 9.08 2.25 -9.62
N ALA A 127 9.02 3.13 -10.63
CA ALA A 127 8.10 4.27 -10.59
C ALA A 127 6.66 3.82 -10.27
N ALA A 128 6.21 2.71 -10.86
CA ALA A 128 5.00 1.98 -10.47
C ALA A 128 5.31 0.49 -10.22
N SER A 129 4.98 -0.01 -9.04
CA SER A 129 5.16 -1.42 -8.63
C SER A 129 3.82 -2.09 -8.34
N PHE A 130 3.59 -3.27 -8.91
CA PHE A 130 2.39 -4.07 -8.67
C PHE A 130 2.81 -5.38 -7.97
N VAL A 131 2.26 -5.65 -6.79
CA VAL A 131 2.74 -6.69 -5.87
C VAL A 131 1.57 -7.56 -5.41
N GLY A 132 1.76 -8.88 -5.34
CA GLY A 132 0.82 -9.81 -4.72
C GLY A 132 0.11 -10.79 -5.66
N ALA A 133 -1.07 -11.26 -5.27
CA ALA A 133 -1.81 -12.33 -5.96
C ALA A 133 -2.37 -11.84 -7.31
N GLN A 134 -1.55 -11.97 -8.35
CA GLN A 134 -1.84 -11.77 -9.78
C GLN A 134 -3.02 -10.85 -10.14
N SER A 135 -2.72 -9.60 -10.51
CA SER A 135 -3.35 -9.06 -11.71
C SER A 135 -2.50 -9.49 -12.91
N SER A 136 -2.83 -10.64 -13.50
CA SER A 136 -2.37 -10.98 -14.84
C SER A 136 -2.90 -9.92 -15.82
N GLY A 137 -2.14 -8.85 -16.08
CA GLY A 137 -2.57 -7.84 -17.05
C GLY A 137 -1.88 -6.48 -17.08
N ARG A 138 -0.55 -6.38 -17.13
CA ARG A 138 0.13 -5.28 -17.87
C ARG A 138 1.64 -5.53 -17.99
N GLY A 139 2.04 -6.03 -19.15
CA GLY A 139 3.42 -6.22 -19.61
C GLY A 139 3.34 -7.14 -20.82
N SER A 140 3.31 -6.67 -22.05
CA SER A 140 4.36 -5.87 -22.68
C SER A 140 3.75 -4.99 -23.79
N ARG A 141 4.13 -3.70 -23.83
CA ARG A 141 4.11 -2.96 -25.09
C ARG A 141 5.57 -2.86 -25.53
N ASN A 142 5.89 -3.61 -26.59
CA ASN A 142 7.01 -3.33 -27.47
C ASN A 142 6.43 -3.30 -28.90
#